data_AF-A0A9P8V4U4-F1
#
_entry.id   AF-A0A9P8V4U4-F1
#
_cell.length_a   1.000
_cell.length_b   1.000
_cell.length_c   1.000
_cell.angle_alpha   90.00
_cell.angle_beta   90.00
_cell.angle_gamma   90.00
#
_symmetry.space_group_name_H-M   'P 1'
#
loop_
_entity.id
_entity.type
_entity.pdbx_description
1 polymer ?
#
loop_
_entity_poly.entity_id
_entity_poly.type
_entity_poly.pdbx_seq_one_letter_code
_entity_poly.pdbx_strand_id
1 'polypeptide(L)'
;MFATLRRLAEQPSEHFTNVESTYPLRKVWPPDFTKLPPQSQFRFERKYKRRLALKAARPRWDKAVKLTQYASISFVLVYMCFHEFEFYGRPYRPVDAIVEKFKSIVGTEPESRPEQPKPTAATASK
;
A
#
# COMPACT_ATOMS: atom_id res chain seq x y z
N MET A 1 -2.35 3.69 4.74
CA MET A 1 -1.92 5.01 5.27
C MET A 1 -0.40 5.09 5.20
N PHE A 2 0.13 5.56 4.08
CA PHE A 2 1.57 5.66 3.83
C PHE A 2 2.06 7.05 4.24
N ALA A 3 2.63 7.16 5.43
CA ALA A 3 3.33 8.36 5.86
C ALA A 3 4.66 8.48 5.10
N THR A 4 4.62 9.23 4.00
CA THR A 4 5.68 10.18 3.57
C THR A 4 7.12 9.77 3.87
N LEU A 5 7.68 8.88 3.04
CA LEU A 5 9.13 8.66 2.92
C LEU A 5 9.77 9.67 1.97
N ARG A 6 9.65 10.96 2.26
CA ARG A 6 10.56 11.97 1.73
C ARG A 6 10.88 12.95 2.85
N ARG A 7 11.91 12.57 3.62
CA ARG A 7 12.68 13.52 4.42
C ARG A 7 13.45 14.40 3.43
N LEU A 8 12.77 15.39 2.88
CA LEU A 8 13.42 16.58 2.37
C LEU A 8 14.33 17.05 3.49
N ALA A 9 15.61 17.27 3.18
CA ALA A 9 16.49 18.01 4.05
C ALA A 9 15.72 19.28 4.46
N GLU A 10 15.38 19.41 5.73
CA GLU A 10 14.74 20.60 6.28
C GLU A 10 15.68 21.77 5.95
N GLN A 11 15.30 22.55 4.94
CA GLN A 11 15.64 23.96 4.87
C GLN A 11 15.28 24.53 6.25
N PRO A 12 16.19 25.30 6.90
CA PRO A 12 15.88 25.91 8.18
C PRO A 12 14.64 26.77 7.96
N SER A 13 13.51 26.35 8.52
CA SER A 13 12.32 27.17 8.49
C SER A 13 12.62 28.43 9.30
N GLU A 14 12.70 29.57 8.62
CA GLU A 14 12.82 30.94 9.17
C GLU A 14 11.80 31.24 10.31
N HIS A 15 10.82 30.36 10.54
CA HIS A 15 9.77 30.50 11.54
C HIS A 15 10.24 30.36 13.01
N PHE A 16 11.47 29.89 13.28
CA PHE A 16 11.99 29.80 14.67
C PHE A 16 12.83 31.00 15.11
N THR A 17 13.17 31.93 14.21
CA THR A 17 14.05 33.07 14.54
C THR A 17 13.30 34.29 15.06
N ASN A 18 11.96 34.31 14.97
CA ASN A 18 11.12 35.43 15.40
C ASN A 18 9.92 34.98 16.25
N VAL A 19 10.17 34.16 17.27
CA VAL A 19 9.25 34.12 18.42
C VAL A 19 9.88 35.04 19.45
N GLU A 20 9.30 36.23 19.62
CA GLU A 20 9.62 37.19 20.69
C GLU A 20 9.20 36.57 22.04
N SER A 21 9.92 35.51 22.44
CA SER A 21 9.72 34.84 23.71
C SER A 21 10.37 35.71 24.79
N THR A 22 9.58 36.08 25.79
CA THR A 22 10.02 36.88 26.96
C THR A 22 11.24 36.27 27.66
N TYR A 23 11.48 34.97 27.47
CA TYR A 23 12.64 34.25 27.97
C TYR A 23 13.49 33.73 26.80
N PRO A 24 14.70 34.29 26.57
CA PRO A 24 15.54 33.82 25.48
C PRO A 24 15.95 32.37 25.71
N LEU A 25 15.90 31.56 24.64
CA LEU A 25 16.41 30.19 24.69
C LEU A 25 17.91 30.24 24.99
N ARG A 26 18.31 29.67 26.13
CA ARG A 26 19.73 29.57 26.53
C ARG A 26 20.61 28.84 25.51
N LYS A 27 20.01 28.03 24.63
CA LYS A 27 20.72 27.29 23.59
C LYS A 27 19.89 27.27 22.31
N VAL A 28 20.41 27.89 21.26
CA VAL A 28 19.81 27.87 19.92
C VAL A 28 19.95 26.46 19.35
N TRP A 29 18.86 25.95 18.81
CA TRP A 29 18.78 24.71 18.05
C TRP A 29 18.30 25.08 16.64
N PRO A 30 18.83 24.53 15.54
CA PRO A 30 19.93 23.57 15.41
C PRO A 30 21.30 24.24 15.65
N PRO A 31 22.31 23.48 16.13
CA PRO A 31 23.67 23.98 16.18
C PRO A 31 24.24 24.16 14.76
N ASP A 32 24.85 25.31 14.50
CA ASP A 32 25.55 25.60 13.24
C ASP A 32 26.74 24.65 13.06
N PHE A 33 26.56 23.56 12.31
CA PHE A 33 27.59 22.53 12.15
C PHE A 33 28.89 23.07 11.55
N THR A 34 28.85 24.11 10.72
CA THR A 34 30.03 24.74 10.10
C THR A 34 30.95 25.43 11.10
N LYS A 35 30.43 25.90 12.23
CA LYS A 35 31.18 26.60 13.29
C LYS A 35 31.73 25.65 14.36
N LEU A 36 31.33 24.37 14.33
CA LEU A 36 31.72 23.37 15.32
C LEU A 36 33.07 22.72 14.98
N PRO A 37 33.91 22.39 15.97
CA PRO A 37 35.15 21.66 15.72
C PRO A 37 34.85 20.25 15.19
N PRO A 38 35.68 19.68 14.28
CA PRO A 38 35.42 18.40 13.62
C PRO A 38 35.18 17.23 14.59
N GLN A 39 35.86 17.22 15.74
CA GLN A 39 35.67 16.21 16.78
C GLN A 39 34.24 16.21 17.34
N SER A 40 33.64 17.40 17.49
CA SER A 40 32.27 17.54 17.99
C SER A 40 31.24 17.16 16.92
N GLN A 41 31.47 17.53 15.66
CA GLN A 41 30.66 17.10 14.52
C GLN A 41 30.61 15.57 14.43
N PHE A 42 31.77 14.91 14.52
CA PHE A 42 31.85 13.44 14.49
C PHE A 42 31.03 12.78 15.61
N ARG A 43 30.99 13.36 16.82
CA ARG A 43 30.16 12.85 17.92
C ARG A 43 28.67 12.96 17.60
N PHE A 44 28.24 14.05 16.97
CA PHE A 44 26.84 14.23 16.55
C PHE A 44 26.48 13.26 15.42
N GLU A 45 27.34 13.11 14.42
CA GLU A 45 27.15 12.13 13.35
C GLU A 45 27.04 10.71 13.90
N ARG A 46 27.94 10.31 14.81
CA ARG A 46 27.91 8.99 15.44
C ARG A 46 26.62 8.78 16.23
N LYS A 47 26.17 9.79 16.99
CA LYS A 47 24.90 9.76 17.73
C LYS A 47 23.70 9.66 16.77
N TYR A 48 23.73 10.40 15.67
CA TYR A 48 22.70 10.40 14.65
C TYR A 48 22.58 9.04 13.95
N LYS A 49 23.71 8.48 13.47
CA LYS A 49 23.78 7.15 12.85
C LYS A 49 23.26 6.06 13.77
N ARG A 50 23.61 6.10 15.07
CA ARG A 50 23.08 5.16 16.08
C ARG A 50 21.56 5.27 16.24
N ARG A 51 21.03 6.49 16.35
CA ARG A 51 19.57 6.72 16.45
C ARG A 51 18.84 6.27 15.20
N LEU A 52 19.43 6.47 14.02
CA LEU A 52 18.89 6.01 12.75
C LEU A 52 18.87 4.47 12.69
N ALA A 53 19.96 3.83 13.11
CA ALA A 53 20.05 2.37 13.18
C ALA A 53 18.98 1.78 14.12
N LEU A 54 18.78 2.37 15.30
CA LEU A 54 17.72 1.97 16.23
C LEU A 54 16.31 2.19 15.65
N LYS A 55 16.08 3.33 14.99
CA LYS A 55 14.81 3.60 14.29
C LYS A 55 14.60 2.66 13.10
N ALA A 56 15.66 2.21 12.45
CA ALA A 56 15.61 1.27 11.34
C ALA A 56 15.44 -0.18 11.84
N ALA A 57 15.96 -0.51 13.02
CA ALA A 57 15.82 -1.80 13.70
C ALA A 57 14.39 -2.09 14.22
N ARG A 58 13.37 -1.35 13.73
CA ARG A 58 11.95 -1.62 13.99
C ARG A 58 11.64 -3.11 13.83
N PRO A 59 10.70 -3.67 14.63
CA PRO A 59 10.42 -5.09 14.69
C PRO A 59 10.18 -5.65 13.28
N ARG A 60 11.13 -6.46 12.82
CA ARG A 60 11.07 -7.11 11.50
C ARG A 60 10.00 -8.19 11.49
N TRP A 61 9.74 -8.79 12.64
CA TRP A 61 8.74 -9.83 12.82
C TRP A 61 7.34 -9.34 12.46
N ASP A 62 6.91 -8.19 13.00
CA ASP A 62 5.59 -7.63 12.69
C ASP A 62 5.41 -7.33 11.19
N LYS A 63 6.48 -6.90 10.51
CA LYS A 63 6.46 -6.69 9.07
C LYS A 63 6.34 -8.01 8.31
N ALA A 64 7.05 -9.04 8.75
CA ALA A 64 6.96 -10.38 8.17
C ALA A 64 5.56 -10.96 8.34
N VAL A 65 4.98 -10.90 9.55
CA VAL A 65 3.63 -11.38 9.82
C VAL A 65 2.59 -10.64 8.96
N LYS A 66 2.69 -9.31 8.84
CA LYS A 66 1.79 -8.54 7.95
C LYS A 66 1.97 -8.91 6.48
N LEU A 67 3.20 -9.14 6.03
CA LEU A 67 3.46 -9.59 4.68
C LEU A 67 2.84 -10.98 4.43
N THR A 68 3.00 -11.91 5.37
CA THR A 68 2.39 -13.24 5.33
C THR A 68 0.87 -13.14 5.32
N GLN A 69 0.26 -12.25 6.11
CA GLN A 69 -1.18 -12.03 6.12
C GLN A 69 -1.69 -11.53 4.76
N TYR A 70 -1.02 -10.55 4.16
CA TYR A 70 -1.40 -10.08 2.82
C TYR A 70 -1.16 -11.15 1.75
N ALA A 71 -0.06 -11.90 1.86
CA ALA A 71 0.23 -13.01 0.96
C ALA A 71 -0.86 -14.10 1.05
N SER A 72 -1.27 -14.50 2.26
CA SER A 72 -2.32 -15.51 2.44
C SER A 72 -3.67 -15.02 1.90
N ILE A 73 -4.04 -13.76 2.16
CA ILE A 73 -5.27 -13.18 1.62
C ILE A 73 -5.22 -13.15 0.09
N SER A 74 -4.12 -12.67 -0.51
CA SER A 74 -3.96 -12.64 -1.96
C SER A 74 -3.99 -14.04 -2.58
N PHE A 75 -3.40 -15.03 -1.91
CA PHE A 75 -3.38 -16.40 -2.37
C PHE A 75 -4.79 -17.00 -2.40
N VAL A 76 -5.58 -16.80 -1.34
CA VAL A 76 -6.97 -17.26 -1.30
C VAL A 76 -7.81 -16.57 -2.37
N LEU A 77 -7.64 -15.26 -2.59
CA LEU A 77 -8.36 -14.53 -3.64
C LEU A 77 -8.01 -15.03 -5.03
N VAL A 78 -6.73 -15.26 -5.32
CA VAL A 78 -6.29 -15.83 -6.60
C VAL A 78 -6.86 -17.23 -6.79
N TYR A 79 -6.73 -18.08 -5.77
CA TYR A 79 -7.29 -19.45 -5.80
C TYR A 79 -8.79 -19.43 -6.06
N MET A 80 -9.55 -18.59 -5.34
CA MET A 80 -10.99 -18.40 -5.56
C MET A 80 -11.28 -17.88 -6.96
N CYS A 81 -10.44 -17.01 -7.52
CA CYS A 81 -10.62 -16.49 -8.87
C CYS A 81 -10.58 -17.61 -9.93
N PHE A 82 -9.62 -18.53 -9.79
CA PHE A 82 -9.38 -19.62 -10.75
C PHE A 82 -10.15 -20.90 -10.46
N HIS A 83 -10.72 -21.06 -9.27
CA HIS A 83 -11.54 -22.21 -8.93
C HIS A 83 -12.90 -22.13 -9.62
N GLU A 84 -13.31 -23.21 -10.26
CA GLU A 84 -14.64 -23.33 -10.86
C GLU A 84 -15.61 -23.68 -9.73
N PHE A 85 -16.52 -22.75 -9.41
CA PHE A 85 -17.53 -22.99 -8.39
C PHE A 85 -18.82 -23.44 -9.06
N GLU A 86 -19.37 -24.58 -8.64
CA GLU A 86 -20.69 -25.02 -9.08
C GLU A 86 -21.75 -24.49 -8.12
N PHE A 87 -22.34 -23.34 -8.47
CA PHE A 87 -23.50 -22.82 -7.75
C PHE A 87 -24.78 -23.22 -8.51
N TYR A 88 -25.68 -23.95 -7.86
CA TYR A 88 -26.98 -24.36 -8.41
C TYR A 88 -26.90 -25.08 -9.78
N GLY A 89 -25.88 -25.94 -9.97
CA GLY A 89 -25.72 -26.74 -11.19
C GLY A 89 -25.22 -25.97 -12.43
N ARG A 90 -24.74 -24.73 -12.26
CA ARG A 90 -24.06 -23.95 -13.29
C ARG A 90 -22.59 -23.78 -12.90
N PRO A 91 -21.62 -24.04 -13.81
CA PRO A 91 -20.22 -23.70 -13.56
C PRO A 91 -20.08 -22.18 -13.55
N TYR A 92 -19.66 -21.62 -12.41
CA TYR A 92 -19.41 -20.20 -12.23
C TYR A 92 -17.92 -19.93 -12.08
N ARG A 93 -17.41 -19.09 -12.97
CA ARG A 93 -16.04 -18.58 -12.95
C ARG A 93 -16.05 -17.10 -12.57
N PRO A 94 -15.54 -16.73 -11.38
CA PRO A 94 -15.58 -15.34 -10.93
C PRO A 94 -14.72 -14.40 -11.80
N VAL A 95 -13.66 -14.89 -12.45
CA VAL A 95 -12.87 -14.10 -13.42
C VAL A 95 -13.72 -13.60 -14.58
N ASP A 96 -14.60 -14.43 -15.13
CA ASP A 96 -15.37 -14.10 -16.33
C ASP A 96 -16.36 -12.96 -16.03
N ALA A 97 -16.99 -12.98 -14.85
CA ALA A 97 -17.86 -11.90 -14.39
C ALA A 97 -17.10 -10.58 -14.14
N ILE A 98 -15.84 -10.64 -13.68
CA ILE A 98 -14.99 -9.45 -13.51
C ILE A 98 -14.60 -8.88 -14.87
N VAL A 99 -14.24 -9.73 -15.82
CA VAL A 99 -13.88 -9.35 -17.19
C VAL A 99 -15.08 -8.74 -17.91
N GLU A 100 -16.28 -9.29 -17.74
CA GLU A 100 -17.51 -8.75 -18.31
C GLU A 100 -17.83 -7.35 -17.77
N LYS A 101 -17.77 -7.16 -16.44
CA LYS A 101 -17.93 -5.83 -15.82
C LYS A 101 -16.85 -4.85 -16.23
N PHE A 102 -15.61 -5.31 -16.43
CA PHE A 102 -14.55 -4.46 -16.91
C PHE A 102 -14.80 -4.03 -18.35
N LYS A 103 -15.22 -4.95 -19.22
CA LYS A 103 -15.58 -4.67 -20.62
C LYS A 103 -16.76 -3.70 -20.72
N SER A 104 -17.77 -3.82 -19.84
CA SER A 104 -18.91 -2.89 -19.81
C SER A 104 -18.49 -1.49 -19.36
N ILE A 105 -17.53 -1.37 -18.45
CA ILE A 105 -16.95 -0.07 -18.02
C ILE A 105 -16.03 0.52 -19.10
N VAL A 106 -15.32 -0.33 -19.84
CA VAL A 106 -14.39 0.06 -20.91
C VAL A 106 -15.11 0.37 -22.23
N GLY A 107 -16.41 0.10 -22.32
CA GLY A 107 -17.25 0.48 -23.47
C GLY A 107 -17.06 -0.41 -24.70
N THR A 108 -16.48 -1.60 -24.54
CA THR A 108 -16.31 -2.58 -25.62
C THR A 108 -17.37 -3.69 -25.47
N GLU A 109 -18.62 -3.41 -25.83
CA GLU A 109 -19.66 -4.44 -25.91
C GLU A 109 -20.05 -4.71 -27.38
N PRO A 110 -19.85 -5.92 -27.90
CA PRO A 110 -20.76 -6.50 -28.89
C PRO A 110 -21.93 -7.17 -28.14
N GLU A 111 -23.15 -6.79 -28.52
CA GLU A 111 -24.45 -7.30 -28.06
C GLU A 111 -24.47 -8.82 -27.83
N SER A 112 -24.65 -9.25 -26.57
CA SER A 112 -24.84 -10.66 -26.24
C SER A 112 -26.31 -11.06 -26.50
N ARG A 113 -26.51 -11.83 -27.58
CA ARG A 113 -27.78 -12.50 -27.87
C ARG A 113 -28.06 -13.52 -26.75
N PRO A 114 -29.20 -13.45 -26.03
CA PRO A 114 -29.49 -14.44 -25.00
C PRO A 114 -29.60 -15.83 -25.64
N GLU A 115 -28.88 -16.80 -25.07
CA GLU A 115 -28.92 -18.18 -25.52
C GLU A 115 -30.35 -18.73 -25.43
N GLN A 116 -30.89 -19.17 -26.57
CA GLN A 116 -32.18 -19.83 -26.66
C GLN A 116 -32.15 -21.11 -25.81
N PRO A 117 -33.12 -21.33 -24.90
CA PRO A 117 -33.22 -22.59 -24.19
C PRO A 117 -33.47 -23.71 -25.21
N LYS A 118 -32.61 -24.74 -25.20
CA LYS A 118 -32.73 -25.92 -26.07
C LYS A 118 -34.14 -26.50 -25.94
N PRO A 119 -34.90 -26.69 -27.04
CA PRO A 119 -36.24 -27.25 -26.96
C PRO A 119 -36.15 -28.67 -26.39
N THR A 120 -36.93 -28.90 -25.34
CA THR A 120 -37.16 -30.21 -24.74
C THR A 120 -37.62 -31.17 -25.84
N ALA A 121 -36.81 -32.21 -26.09
CA ALA A 121 -37.20 -33.36 -26.89
C ALA A 121 -38.29 -34.17 -26.15
N ALA A 122 -39.49 -33.62 -26.11
CA ALA A 122 -40.68 -34.26 -25.56
C ALA A 122 -41.90 -33.65 -26.24
N THR A 123 -42.23 -34.16 -27.43
CA THR A 123 -43.60 -34.38 -27.96
C THR A 123 -43.44 -34.85 -29.41
N ALA A 124 -43.32 -36.15 -29.64
CA ALA A 124 -43.61 -36.78 -30.92
C ALA A 124 -43.76 -38.30 -30.72
N SER A 125 -44.85 -38.67 -30.05
CA SER A 125 -45.49 -39.97 -30.24
C SER A 125 -46.85 -39.68 -30.84
N LYS A 126 -47.02 -39.98 -32.13
CA LYS A 126 -48.19 -40.65 -32.72
C LYS A 126 -47.90 -41.02 -34.16
#